data_AF-A0A3B8UE13-F1
#
_entry.id   AF-A0A3B8UE13-F1
#
_cell.length_a   1.000
_cell.length_b   1.000
_cell.length_c   1.000
_cell.angle_alpha   90.00
_cell.angle_beta   90.00
_cell.angle_gamma   90.00
#
_symmetry.space_group_name_H-M   'P 1'
#
loop_
_entity.id
_entity.type
_entity.pdbx_description
1 polymer ?
#
loop_
_entity_poly.entity_id
_entity_poly.type
_entity_poly.pdbx_seq_one_letter_code
_entity_poly.pdbx_strand_id
1 'polypeptide(L)'
;MGPKAAVFCHNGLGDGIVSLVLPNNLQLNGWTVDTYQNTLVDMQSWFPQLPLLKYPEPEAVHNILSNYDWFFVFQNDTSPFVEKLIQEGKRRFPEQVKVIYIYPSKHIVNEPYYSDAQIDPSLPVAENMRLFCEKLLHLPKITKSNGMLPPAELVYKKHTKRIVINPTSSREGKNWPRDKYVKLA
;
A
#
# COMPACT_ATOMS: atom_id res chain seq x y z
N MET A 1 2.00 21.42 -13.40
CA MET A 1 2.55 20.49 -12.40
C MET A 1 1.34 19.77 -11.81
N GLY A 2 1.35 18.43 -11.72
CA GLY A 2 0.21 17.69 -11.16
C GLY A 2 0.13 17.86 -9.63
N PRO A 3 -0.97 17.40 -8.99
CA PRO A 3 -1.13 17.50 -7.55
C PRO A 3 -0.05 16.72 -6.79
N LYS A 4 0.24 17.16 -5.56
CA LYS A 4 1.14 16.46 -4.65
C LYS A 4 0.34 15.63 -3.65
N ALA A 5 0.59 14.32 -3.60
CA ALA A 5 -0.10 13.40 -2.71
C ALA A 5 0.84 12.68 -1.75
N ALA A 6 0.34 12.40 -0.55
CA ALA A 6 0.93 11.44 0.38
C ALA A 6 0.08 10.17 0.39
N VAL A 7 0.71 9.02 0.19
CA VAL A 7 0.04 7.71 0.30
C VAL A 7 0.64 6.94 1.47
N PHE A 8 -0.17 6.59 2.45
CA PHE A 8 0.23 5.83 3.64
C PHE A 8 -0.23 4.39 3.51
N CYS A 9 0.66 3.51 3.06
CA CYS A 9 0.37 2.10 2.78
C CYS A 9 0.36 1.24 4.05
N HIS A 10 -0.39 0.14 4.04
CA HIS A 10 -0.42 -0.77 5.18
C HIS A 10 1.00 -1.31 5.53
N ASN A 11 1.29 -1.46 6.84
CA ASN A 11 2.64 -1.83 7.31
C ASN A 11 3.00 -3.30 7.05
N GLY A 12 2.01 -4.19 6.89
CA GLY A 12 2.24 -5.58 6.51
C GLY A 12 2.88 -5.68 5.13
N LEU A 13 3.82 -6.63 4.92
CA LEU A 13 4.55 -6.75 3.65
C LEU A 13 3.62 -6.99 2.45
N GLY A 14 2.73 -7.97 2.56
CA GLY A 14 1.80 -8.32 1.47
C GLY A 14 0.85 -7.16 1.13
N ASP A 15 0.15 -6.67 2.14
CA ASP A 15 -0.80 -5.56 2.00
C ASP A 15 -0.10 -4.27 1.53
N GLY A 16 1.08 -3.97 2.05
CA GLY A 16 1.89 -2.83 1.61
C GLY A 16 2.26 -2.91 0.13
N ILE A 17 2.70 -4.08 -0.36
CA ILE A 17 3.07 -4.28 -1.77
C ILE A 17 1.85 -4.10 -2.70
N VAL A 18 0.66 -4.56 -2.30
CA VAL A 18 -0.54 -4.38 -3.12
C VAL A 18 -1.11 -2.96 -3.01
N SER A 19 -0.91 -2.26 -1.89
CA SER A 19 -1.26 -0.85 -1.75
C SER A 19 -0.50 0.05 -2.73
N LEU A 20 0.71 -0.34 -3.15
CA LEU A 20 1.54 0.41 -4.11
C LEU A 20 0.92 0.53 -5.52
N VAL A 21 -0.17 -0.18 -5.82
CA VAL A 21 -0.95 0.03 -7.05
C VAL A 21 -1.49 1.46 -7.13
N LEU A 22 -1.96 2.03 -6.02
CA LEU A 22 -2.47 3.41 -5.98
C LEU A 22 -1.40 4.46 -6.31
N PRO A 23 -0.27 4.57 -5.58
CA PRO A 23 0.74 5.58 -5.87
C PRO A 23 1.38 5.39 -7.25
N ASN A 24 1.50 4.15 -7.76
CA ASN A 24 1.93 3.91 -9.14
C ASN A 24 0.96 4.53 -10.16
N ASN A 25 -0.35 4.34 -10.00
CA ASN A 25 -1.34 4.98 -10.87
C ASN A 25 -1.31 6.51 -10.76
N LEU A 26 -1.18 7.08 -9.56
CA LEU A 26 -1.05 8.53 -9.38
C LEU A 26 0.17 9.08 -10.16
N GLN A 27 1.34 8.45 -10.03
CA GLN A 27 2.56 8.86 -10.75
C GLN A 27 2.42 8.75 -12.27
N LEU A 28 1.81 7.68 -12.78
CA LEU A 28 1.55 7.52 -14.23
C LEU A 28 0.72 8.69 -14.79
N ASN A 29 -0.11 9.30 -13.95
CA ASN A 29 -0.96 10.45 -14.27
C ASN A 29 -0.34 11.80 -13.87
N GLY A 30 0.97 11.84 -13.62
CA GLY A 30 1.74 13.08 -13.44
C GLY A 30 1.63 13.71 -12.05
N TRP A 31 1.14 12.96 -11.05
CA TRP A 31 1.14 13.39 -9.66
C TRP A 31 2.55 13.27 -9.07
N THR A 32 2.88 14.18 -8.16
CA THR A 32 4.06 14.03 -7.30
C THR A 32 3.63 13.24 -6.06
N VAL A 33 4.26 12.10 -5.80
CA VAL A 33 3.77 11.17 -4.77
C VAL A 33 4.90 10.80 -3.82
N ASP A 34 4.67 11.05 -2.53
CA ASP A 34 5.46 10.47 -1.45
C ASP A 34 4.73 9.26 -0.88
N THR A 35 5.36 8.08 -0.94
CA THR A 35 4.74 6.84 -0.50
C THR A 35 5.36 6.39 0.82
N TYR A 36 4.54 6.28 1.84
CA TYR A 36 4.95 5.94 3.19
C TYR A 36 4.68 4.45 3.46
N GLN A 37 5.72 3.69 3.80
CA GLN A 37 5.66 2.28 4.18
C GLN A 37 6.94 1.89 4.96
N ASN A 38 6.80 1.33 6.17
CA ASN A 38 7.94 1.15 7.09
C ASN A 38 8.99 0.09 6.69
N THR A 39 8.60 -0.95 5.98
CA THR A 39 9.43 -2.13 5.67
C THR A 39 9.94 -2.13 4.22
N LEU A 40 9.15 -1.61 3.29
CA LEU A 40 9.44 -1.59 1.85
C LEU A 40 10.49 -0.55 1.48
N VAL A 41 10.81 0.38 2.38
CA VAL A 41 11.94 1.31 2.21
C VAL A 41 13.25 0.55 1.93
N ASP A 42 13.44 -0.61 2.57
CA ASP A 42 14.61 -1.46 2.35
C ASP A 42 14.58 -2.16 0.96
N MET A 43 13.45 -2.09 0.26
CA MET A 43 13.25 -2.59 -1.10
C MET A 43 13.20 -1.47 -2.15
N GLN A 44 13.67 -0.25 -1.85
CA GLN A 44 13.60 0.91 -2.77
C GLN A 44 14.12 0.62 -4.19
N SER A 45 15.15 -0.22 -4.35
CA SER A 45 15.70 -0.60 -5.67
C SER A 45 14.70 -1.35 -6.56
N TRP A 46 13.68 -1.97 -5.97
CA TRP A 46 12.59 -2.64 -6.68
C TRP A 46 11.49 -1.69 -7.14
N PHE A 47 11.50 -0.43 -6.69
CA PHE A 47 10.49 0.56 -7.01
C PHE A 47 11.14 1.90 -7.38
N PRO A 48 12.02 1.93 -8.41
CA PRO A 48 12.88 3.09 -8.67
C PRO A 48 12.10 4.37 -9.00
N GLN A 49 10.87 4.24 -9.49
CA GLN A 49 10.00 5.37 -9.79
C GLN A 49 9.20 5.89 -8.59
N LEU A 50 9.02 5.07 -7.54
CA LEU A 50 8.20 5.41 -6.36
C LEU A 50 9.09 5.70 -5.14
N PRO A 51 9.15 6.96 -4.66
CA PRO A 51 9.81 7.26 -3.40
C PRO A 51 9.12 6.53 -2.24
N LEU A 52 9.86 5.66 -1.55
CA LEU A 52 9.41 4.96 -0.35
C LEU A 52 10.03 5.61 0.89
N LEU A 53 9.18 6.02 1.83
CA LEU A 53 9.53 6.71 3.06
C LEU A 53 9.01 5.94 4.27
N LYS A 54 9.69 6.02 5.41
CA LYS A 54 9.15 5.49 6.67
C LYS A 54 8.04 6.40 7.18
N TYR A 55 7.10 5.83 7.92
CA TYR A 55 6.09 6.61 8.62
C TYR A 55 6.77 7.64 9.52
N PRO A 56 6.28 8.89 9.52
CA PRO A 56 6.69 9.87 10.51
C PRO A 56 6.18 9.49 11.91
N GLU A 57 6.74 10.15 12.92
CA GLU A 57 6.21 10.09 14.28
C GLU A 57 4.87 10.86 14.39
N PRO A 58 3.96 10.50 15.32
CA PRO A 58 2.65 11.14 15.48
C PRO A 58 2.68 12.66 15.65
N GLU A 59 3.77 13.24 16.15
CA GLU A 59 3.97 14.67 16.32
C GLU A 59 4.06 15.40 14.97
N ALA A 60 4.50 14.70 13.92
CA ALA A 60 4.68 15.27 12.59
C ALA A 60 3.37 15.41 11.80
N VAL A 61 2.24 14.88 12.28
CA VAL A 61 0.94 14.90 11.57
C VAL A 61 0.55 16.32 11.15
N HIS A 62 0.76 17.32 12.00
CA HIS A 62 0.47 18.72 11.66
C HIS A 62 1.24 19.17 10.41
N ASN A 63 2.55 18.91 10.38
CA ASN A 63 3.41 19.31 9.27
C ASN A 63 3.06 18.51 8.00
N ILE A 64 2.77 17.23 8.14
CA ILE A 64 2.31 16.39 7.02
C ILE A 64 1.05 16.98 6.39
N LEU A 65 0.05 17.31 7.20
CA LEU A 65 -1.22 17.86 6.71
C LEU A 65 -1.09 19.22 6.00
N SER A 66 0.03 19.92 6.15
CA SER A 66 0.31 21.20 5.48
C SER A 66 1.10 21.06 4.17
N ASN A 67 1.63 19.87 3.84
CA ASN A 67 2.63 19.68 2.79
C ASN A 67 2.13 18.97 1.52
N TYR A 68 0.85 18.57 1.49
CA TYR A 68 0.25 17.80 0.40
C TYR A 68 -1.16 18.31 0.08
N ASP A 69 -1.55 18.15 -1.18
CA ASP A 69 -2.90 18.48 -1.66
C ASP A 69 -3.89 17.35 -1.36
N TRP A 70 -3.42 16.10 -1.36
CA TRP A 70 -4.23 14.89 -1.17
C TRP A 70 -3.54 13.87 -0.26
N PHE A 71 -4.36 13.15 0.50
CA PHE A 71 -3.90 12.11 1.41
C PHE A 71 -4.69 10.83 1.16
N PHE A 72 -3.99 9.75 0.88
CA PHE A 72 -4.59 8.43 0.73
C PHE A 72 -4.05 7.54 1.84
N VAL A 73 -4.91 7.18 2.79
CA VAL A 73 -4.51 6.53 4.03
C VAL A 73 -5.12 5.15 4.08
N PHE A 74 -4.32 4.11 3.88
CA PHE A 74 -4.76 2.75 4.16
C PHE A 74 -4.91 2.61 5.68
N GLN A 75 -6.12 2.25 6.12
CA GLN A 75 -6.41 2.10 7.53
C GLN A 75 -5.48 1.05 8.14
N ASN A 76 -4.94 1.39 9.31
CA ASN A 76 -4.09 0.51 10.10
C ASN A 76 -4.30 0.87 11.57
N ASP A 77 -5.10 0.08 12.27
CA ASP A 77 -5.43 0.25 13.69
C ASP A 77 -4.25 0.06 14.63
N THR A 78 -3.14 -0.52 14.16
CA THR A 78 -1.93 -0.72 14.98
C THR A 78 -0.96 0.47 14.95
N SER A 79 -1.25 1.53 14.19
CA SER A 79 -0.36 2.68 14.02
C SER A 79 -0.94 3.95 14.65
N PRO A 80 -0.38 4.44 15.77
CA PRO A 80 -0.80 5.70 16.40
C PRO A 80 -0.70 6.91 15.45
N PHE A 81 0.29 6.91 14.56
CA PHE A 81 0.43 7.95 13.54
C PHE A 81 -0.76 7.95 12.57
N VAL A 82 -1.17 6.78 12.07
CA VAL A 82 -2.28 6.67 11.11
C VAL A 82 -3.60 7.05 11.76
N GLU A 83 -3.84 6.60 13.00
CA GLU A 83 -5.03 6.98 13.75
C GLU A 83 -5.14 8.51 13.90
N LYS A 84 -4.06 9.15 14.36
CA LYS A 84 -4.01 10.61 14.52
C LYS A 84 -4.13 11.35 13.18
N LEU A 85 -3.49 10.85 12.12
CA LEU A 85 -3.59 11.41 10.77
C LEU A 85 -5.03 11.37 10.25
N ILE A 86 -5.74 10.26 10.43
CA ILE A 86 -7.14 10.12 10.02
C ILE A 86 -8.01 11.09 10.84
N GLN A 87 -7.87 11.10 12.16
CA GLN A 87 -8.67 11.96 13.05
C GLN A 87 -8.47 13.45 12.74
N GLU A 88 -7.23 13.94 12.71
CA GLU A 88 -6.95 15.35 12.43
C GLU A 88 -7.21 15.71 10.96
N GLY A 89 -6.84 14.82 10.05
CA GLY A 89 -7.00 15.00 8.61
C GLY A 89 -8.46 15.10 8.21
N LYS A 90 -9.31 14.17 8.65
CA LYS A 90 -10.74 14.22 8.36
C LYS A 90 -11.44 15.42 9.00
N ARG A 91 -10.96 15.90 10.16
CA ARG A 91 -11.49 17.11 10.79
C ARG A 91 -11.19 18.38 9.99
N ARG A 92 -10.02 18.47 9.35
CA ARG A 92 -9.56 19.68 8.64
C ARG A 92 -9.82 19.65 7.13
N PHE A 93 -9.68 18.48 6.53
CA PHE A 93 -9.66 18.24 5.09
C PHE A 93 -10.49 16.99 4.74
N PRO A 94 -11.81 16.98 5.05
CA PRO A 94 -12.64 15.79 4.92
C PRO A 94 -12.67 15.20 3.51
N GLU A 95 -12.55 16.05 2.49
CA GLU A 95 -12.58 15.64 1.09
C GLU A 95 -11.22 15.18 0.55
N GLN A 96 -10.12 15.80 0.99
CA GLN A 96 -8.78 15.53 0.50
C GLN A 96 -8.14 14.30 1.16
N VAL A 97 -8.60 13.94 2.37
CA VAL A 97 -8.15 12.74 3.08
C VAL A 97 -9.09 11.60 2.73
N LYS A 98 -8.61 10.62 1.96
CA LYS A 98 -9.32 9.39 1.61
C LYS A 98 -8.80 8.23 2.45
N VAL A 99 -9.67 7.63 3.25
CA VAL A 99 -9.36 6.46 4.08
C VAL A 99 -9.75 5.19 3.32
N ILE A 100 -8.82 4.23 3.26
CA ILE A 100 -8.96 3.03 2.44
C ILE A 100 -8.88 1.80 3.35
N TYR A 101 -9.95 1.02 3.38
CA TYR A 101 -10.01 -0.25 4.11
C TYR A 101 -9.80 -1.40 3.13
N ILE A 102 -8.90 -2.35 3.42
CA ILE A 102 -8.52 -3.41 2.45
C ILE A 102 -8.75 -4.84 2.95
N TYR A 103 -9.59 -5.03 3.97
CA TYR A 103 -9.86 -6.36 4.52
C TYR A 103 -11.12 -7.01 3.89
N PRO A 104 -11.14 -8.33 3.71
CA PRO A 104 -12.21 -9.02 2.97
C PRO A 104 -13.40 -9.34 3.88
N SER A 105 -14.19 -8.32 4.26
CA SER A 105 -15.39 -8.50 5.08
C SER A 105 -16.58 -7.79 4.45
N LYS A 106 -17.74 -8.47 4.39
CA LYS A 106 -19.01 -7.85 3.99
C LYS A 106 -19.44 -6.68 4.88
N HIS A 107 -18.90 -6.60 6.10
CA HIS A 107 -19.19 -5.53 7.05
C HIS A 107 -18.34 -4.27 6.80
N ILE A 108 -17.40 -4.30 5.85
CA ILE A 108 -16.59 -3.13 5.47
C ILE A 108 -17.45 -1.92 5.06
N VAL A 109 -18.66 -2.17 4.54
CA VAL A 109 -19.62 -1.13 4.15
C VAL A 109 -20.10 -0.27 5.33
N ASN A 110 -19.94 -0.77 6.56
CA ASN A 110 -20.31 -0.07 7.78
C ASN A 110 -19.16 0.75 8.37
N GLU A 111 -17.97 0.71 7.76
CA GLU A 111 -16.85 1.52 8.23
C GLU A 111 -17.13 3.01 8.06
N PRO A 112 -16.71 3.87 9.02
CA PRO A 112 -17.04 5.29 9.02
C PRO A 112 -16.69 6.03 7.73
N TYR A 113 -15.64 5.61 7.05
CA TYR A 113 -15.14 6.26 5.83
C TYR A 113 -15.24 5.34 4.60
N TYR A 114 -16.11 4.33 4.62
CA TYR A 114 -16.26 3.40 3.50
C TYR A 114 -16.48 4.10 2.15
N SER A 115 -17.23 5.21 2.14
CA SER A 115 -17.53 5.99 0.94
C SER A 115 -16.32 6.63 0.27
N ASP A 116 -15.18 6.76 0.97
CA ASP A 116 -13.96 7.34 0.40
C ASP A 116 -13.36 6.49 -0.72
N ALA A 117 -13.51 5.16 -0.63
CA ALA A 117 -12.83 4.21 -1.51
C ALA A 117 -13.76 3.12 -2.09
N GLN A 118 -14.90 2.85 -1.44
CA GLN A 118 -15.95 1.92 -1.90
C GLN A 118 -15.41 0.53 -2.29
N ILE A 119 -14.62 -0.06 -1.40
CA ILE A 119 -13.90 -1.31 -1.64
C ILE A 119 -14.88 -2.49 -1.69
N ASP A 120 -14.82 -3.26 -2.77
CA ASP A 120 -15.56 -4.50 -2.92
C ASP A 120 -14.77 -5.67 -2.29
N PRO A 121 -15.23 -6.24 -1.16
CA PRO A 121 -14.50 -7.29 -0.46
C PRO A 121 -14.45 -8.62 -1.23
N SER A 122 -15.20 -8.77 -2.33
CA SER A 122 -15.13 -9.93 -3.22
C SER A 122 -13.99 -9.85 -4.24
N LEU A 123 -13.39 -8.68 -4.42
CA LEU A 123 -12.32 -8.45 -5.39
C LEU A 123 -10.93 -8.41 -4.72
N PRO A 124 -9.87 -8.81 -5.43
CA PRO A 124 -8.51 -8.61 -4.96
C PRO A 124 -8.19 -7.12 -4.73
N VAL A 125 -7.34 -6.83 -3.74
CA VAL A 125 -6.94 -5.43 -3.41
C VAL A 125 -6.41 -4.68 -4.63
N ALA A 126 -5.61 -5.33 -5.49
CA ALA A 126 -5.09 -4.70 -6.70
C ALA A 126 -6.19 -4.30 -7.71
N GLU A 127 -7.28 -5.09 -7.83
CA GLU A 127 -8.43 -4.73 -8.66
C GLU A 127 -9.23 -3.60 -8.02
N ASN A 128 -9.43 -3.64 -6.70
CA ASN A 128 -10.04 -2.54 -5.96
C ASN A 128 -9.28 -1.23 -6.14
N MET A 129 -7.95 -1.23 -6.06
CA MET A 129 -7.13 -0.03 -6.28
C MET A 129 -7.22 0.49 -7.71
N ARG A 130 -7.28 -0.42 -8.69
CA ARG A 130 -7.52 -0.07 -10.10
C ARG A 130 -8.88 0.63 -10.26
N LEU A 131 -9.94 0.04 -9.70
CA LEU A 131 -11.30 0.58 -9.74
C LEU A 131 -11.40 1.91 -9.00
N PHE A 132 -10.74 2.05 -7.85
CA PHE A 132 -10.66 3.31 -7.12
C PHE A 132 -10.03 4.42 -7.97
N CYS A 133 -8.89 4.13 -8.61
CA CYS A 133 -8.22 5.06 -9.51
C CYS A 133 -9.09 5.45 -10.73
N GLU A 134 -9.80 4.48 -11.31
CA GLU A 134 -10.64 4.67 -12.50
C GLU A 134 -11.96 5.40 -12.19
N LYS A 135 -12.68 4.92 -11.19
CA LYS A 135 -14.08 5.32 -10.95
C LYS A 135 -14.23 6.44 -9.95
N LEU A 136 -13.35 6.53 -8.96
CA LEU A 136 -13.44 7.56 -7.91
C LEU A 136 -12.45 8.71 -8.17
N LEU A 137 -11.25 8.41 -8.64
CA LEU A 137 -10.25 9.44 -8.96
C LEU A 137 -10.26 9.88 -10.43
N HIS A 138 -11.00 9.18 -11.29
CA HIS A 138 -11.13 9.47 -12.72
C HIS A 138 -9.78 9.63 -13.44
N LEU A 139 -8.77 8.84 -13.04
CA LEU A 139 -7.45 8.92 -13.64
C LEU A 139 -7.48 8.32 -15.06
N PRO A 140 -6.89 8.99 -16.07
CA PRO A 140 -6.95 8.52 -17.46
C PRO A 140 -6.07 7.30 -17.74
N LYS A 141 -4.92 7.16 -17.05
CA LYS A 141 -4.03 5.99 -17.20
C LYS A 141 -4.21 5.06 -16.02
N ILE A 142 -4.65 3.84 -16.30
CA ILE A 142 -5.02 2.86 -15.28
C ILE A 142 -4.23 1.56 -15.46
N THR A 143 -3.71 1.01 -14.36
CA THR A 143 -3.02 -0.29 -14.32
C THR A 143 -3.26 -1.01 -13.00
N LYS A 144 -3.08 -2.34 -13.01
CA LYS A 144 -2.99 -3.17 -11.80
C LYS A 144 -1.57 -3.36 -11.29
N SER A 145 -0.58 -2.88 -12.04
CA SER A 145 0.82 -2.96 -11.62
C SER A 145 1.04 -2.06 -10.41
N ASN A 146 1.83 -2.54 -9.47
CA ASN A 146 2.31 -1.79 -8.30
C ASN A 146 3.62 -1.06 -8.56
N GLY A 147 4.11 -1.06 -9.80
CA GLY A 147 5.35 -0.40 -10.19
C GLY A 147 6.61 -1.21 -9.85
N MET A 148 6.50 -2.44 -9.35
CA MET A 148 7.67 -3.26 -9.06
C MET A 148 8.47 -3.55 -10.34
N LEU A 149 9.77 -3.25 -10.30
CA LEU A 149 10.74 -3.54 -11.34
C LEU A 149 11.89 -4.34 -10.73
N PRO A 150 12.31 -5.47 -11.33
CA PRO A 150 13.50 -6.17 -10.87
C PRO A 150 14.74 -5.25 -10.96
N PRO A 151 15.57 -5.19 -9.91
CA PRO A 151 16.85 -4.48 -9.97
C PRO A 151 17.73 -4.95 -11.13
N ALA A 152 18.47 -4.02 -11.74
CA ALA A 152 19.20 -4.24 -13.00
C ALA A 152 20.29 -5.34 -12.90
N GLU A 153 20.81 -5.58 -11.70
CA GLU A 153 21.80 -6.61 -11.41
C GLU A 153 21.22 -8.03 -11.40
N LEU A 154 19.89 -8.18 -11.37
CA LEU A 154 19.24 -9.48 -11.37
C LEU A 154 19.18 -10.06 -12.78
N VAL A 155 19.85 -11.19 -12.97
CA VAL A 155 19.82 -11.94 -14.23
C VAL A 155 18.67 -12.95 -14.20
N TYR A 156 17.70 -12.76 -15.08
CA TYR A 156 16.58 -13.69 -15.25
C TYR A 156 17.10 -15.11 -15.50
N LYS A 157 16.55 -16.10 -14.79
CA LYS A 157 16.92 -17.51 -14.90
C LYS A 157 18.40 -17.85 -14.62
N LYS A 158 19.16 -17.00 -13.90
CA LYS A 158 20.55 -17.31 -13.50
C LYS A 158 20.71 -18.64 -12.76
N HIS A 159 19.72 -18.99 -11.92
CA HIS A 159 19.73 -20.18 -11.08
C HIS A 159 18.51 -21.07 -11.33
N THR A 160 18.31 -21.54 -12.56
CA THR A 160 17.11 -22.30 -12.99
C THR A 160 16.81 -23.57 -12.19
N LYS A 161 17.80 -24.14 -11.49
CA LYS A 161 17.67 -25.37 -10.72
C LYS A 161 17.60 -25.15 -9.20
N ARG A 162 17.70 -23.90 -8.73
CA ARG A 162 17.61 -23.60 -7.29
C ARG A 162 16.17 -23.30 -6.90
N ILE A 163 15.72 -23.88 -5.79
CA ILE A 163 14.39 -23.66 -5.22
C ILE A 163 14.56 -22.89 -3.91
N VAL A 164 13.75 -21.86 -3.71
CA VAL A 164 13.68 -21.13 -2.43
C VAL A 164 12.46 -21.64 -1.67
N ILE A 165 12.68 -22.14 -0.46
CA ILE A 165 11.63 -22.52 0.47
C ILE A 165 11.60 -21.44 1.55
N ASN A 166 10.43 -20.83 1.78
CA ASN A 166 10.21 -19.91 2.90
C ASN A 166 9.38 -20.63 3.97
N PRO A 167 10.02 -21.21 5.01
CA PRO A 167 9.33 -22.08 5.96
C PRO A 167 8.59 -21.32 7.08
N THR A 168 8.82 -20.02 7.19
CA THR A 168 8.37 -19.21 8.31
C THR A 168 7.33 -18.19 7.88
N SER A 169 6.31 -18.05 8.69
CA SER A 169 5.33 -16.96 8.65
C SER A 169 5.27 -16.25 10.00
N SER A 170 4.56 -15.14 10.07
CA SER A 170 4.39 -14.37 11.32
C SER A 170 3.56 -15.07 12.39
N ARG A 171 2.88 -16.18 12.06
CA ARG A 171 2.09 -16.97 13.01
C ARG A 171 2.52 -18.42 12.92
N GLU A 172 2.98 -18.99 14.02
CA GLU A 172 3.50 -20.36 14.05
C GLU A 172 2.50 -21.39 13.48
N GLY A 173 1.21 -21.25 13.78
CA GLY A 173 0.15 -22.12 13.26
C GLY A 173 -0.09 -22.04 11.74
N LYS A 174 0.53 -21.10 11.02
CA LYS A 174 0.51 -21.02 9.55
C LYS A 174 1.74 -21.67 8.90
N ASN A 175 2.72 -22.12 9.69
CA ASN A 175 3.90 -22.81 9.18
C ASN A 175 3.56 -24.29 8.91
N TRP A 176 4.18 -24.91 7.90
CA TRP A 176 4.13 -26.37 7.81
C TRP A 176 5.02 -27.01 8.89
N PRO A 177 4.65 -28.22 9.37
CA PRO A 177 5.55 -29.01 10.21
C PRO A 177 6.89 -29.27 9.52
N ARG A 178 7.97 -29.28 10.30
CA ARG A 178 9.35 -29.48 9.84
C ARG A 178 9.50 -30.67 8.90
N ASP A 179 8.92 -31.80 9.25
CA ASP A 179 9.06 -33.05 8.49
C ASP A 179 8.48 -32.94 7.07
N LYS A 180 7.48 -32.08 6.85
CA LYS A 180 6.94 -31.82 5.51
C LYS A 180 7.94 -31.05 4.65
N TYR A 181 8.64 -30.07 5.22
CA TYR A 181 9.71 -29.35 4.50
C TYR A 181 10.89 -30.26 4.19
N VAL A 182 11.32 -31.08 5.16
CA VAL A 182 12.41 -32.05 4.96
C VAL A 182 12.06 -33.08 3.88
N LYS A 183 10.81 -33.53 3.82
CA LYS A 183 10.35 -34.45 2.77
C LYS A 183 10.27 -33.81 1.37
N LEU A 184 10.05 -32.49 1.31
CA LEU A 184 9.97 -31.74 0.05
C LEU A 184 11.35 -31.43 -0.55
N ALA A 185 12.34 -31.14 0.31
CA ALA A 185 13.68 -30.71 -0.07
C ALA A 185 14.58 -31.87 -0.51
#